data_AF-A0A943JPQ7-F1
#
_entry.id   AF-A0A943JPQ7-F1
#
_cell.length_a   1.000
_cell.length_b   1.000
_cell.length_c   1.000
_cell.angle_alpha   90.00
_cell.angle_beta   90.00
_cell.angle_gamma   90.00
#
_symmetry.space_group_name_H-M   'P 1'
#
loop_
_entity.id
_entity.type
_entity.pdbx_description
1 polymer ?
#
loop_
_entity_poly.entity_id
_entity_poly.type
_entity_poly.pdbx_seq_one_letter_code
_entity_poly.pdbx_strand_id
1 'polypeptide(L)'
;MIYKLDEISKKDVLEVGGKAANLGELIKLGFNVPKGFVCTSKENRDDIYNMYNKLKLGNVAVRSSAICEDGTQNSYAGQFETFLNINKEEIIKSIEKCYDSNKSENIKGYINEKNIVNEDAKVSVIVQKMIYGDISGVMFTKNPVSGDDIIIIESVLGLGEKLVQGEATPTQITINKHTLIIENNIGKEMLSDNEIRTLSRIGLDIERFFKAPQDIEWSLKDGEIYILQTRNITTL
;
A
#
# COMPACT_ATOMS: atom_id res chain seq x y z
N MET A 1 -9.52 -9.11 15.88
CA MET A 1 -10.28 -7.90 16.28
C MET A 1 -10.40 -6.98 15.09
N ILE A 2 -11.36 -6.05 15.08
CA ILE A 2 -11.53 -5.07 13.99
C ILE A 2 -11.14 -3.68 14.48
N TYR A 3 -10.22 -3.03 13.78
CA TYR A 3 -9.80 -1.65 14.07
C TYR A 3 -9.99 -0.79 12.84
N LYS A 4 -10.46 0.45 13.00
CA LYS A 4 -10.45 1.38 11.88
C LYS A 4 -9.03 1.83 11.57
N LEU A 5 -8.74 2.14 10.30
CA LEU A 5 -7.43 2.64 9.92
C LEU A 5 -7.07 3.96 10.62
N ASP A 6 -8.05 4.81 10.94
CA ASP A 6 -7.82 6.09 11.64
C ASP A 6 -7.57 5.95 13.15
N GLU A 7 -7.77 4.76 13.72
CA GLU A 7 -7.55 4.47 15.14
C GLU A 7 -6.17 3.86 15.42
N ILE A 8 -5.51 3.28 14.41
CA ILE A 8 -4.23 2.56 14.52
C ILE A 8 -3.02 3.43 14.13
N SER A 9 -1.81 2.95 14.42
CA SER A 9 -0.55 3.65 14.21
C SER A 9 0.61 2.67 14.07
N LYS A 10 1.81 3.20 13.86
CA LYS A 10 3.07 2.44 13.94
C LYS A 10 3.30 1.69 15.27
N LYS A 11 2.63 2.07 16.36
CA LYS A 11 2.72 1.36 17.64
C LYS A 11 1.99 0.01 17.61
N ASP A 12 1.06 -0.15 16.68
CA ASP A 12 0.16 -1.29 16.61
C ASP A 12 0.65 -2.36 15.62
N VAL A 13 1.85 -2.20 15.03
CA VAL A 13 2.41 -3.10 13.98
C VAL A 13 2.34 -4.58 14.36
N LEU A 14 2.60 -4.92 15.63
CA LEU A 14 2.55 -6.32 16.09
C LEU A 14 1.13 -6.91 16.08
N GLU A 15 0.10 -6.06 16.10
CA GLU A 15 -1.30 -6.46 16.10
C GLU A 15 -1.91 -6.41 14.69
N VAL A 16 -1.60 -5.37 13.90
CA VAL A 16 -2.27 -5.09 12.62
C VAL A 16 -1.39 -5.30 11.37
N GLY A 17 -0.12 -5.63 11.57
CA GLY A 17 0.88 -5.73 10.50
C GLY A 17 1.39 -4.38 10.00
N GLY A 18 2.44 -4.42 9.17
CA GLY A 18 3.19 -3.25 8.72
C GLY A 18 2.36 -2.28 7.88
N LYS A 19 1.72 -2.76 6.82
CA LYS A 19 0.93 -1.93 5.90
C LYS A 19 -0.21 -1.18 6.59
N ALA A 20 -0.98 -1.87 7.43
CA ALA A 20 -2.11 -1.27 8.12
C ALA A 20 -1.63 -0.17 9.09
N ALA A 21 -0.56 -0.45 9.83
CA ALA A 21 0.05 0.52 10.73
C ALA A 21 0.59 1.75 9.99
N ASN A 22 1.20 1.57 8.81
CA ASN A 22 1.68 2.66 7.95
C ASN A 22 0.51 3.54 7.50
N LEU A 23 -0.59 2.93 7.05
CA LEU A 23 -1.79 3.66 6.63
C LEU A 23 -2.41 4.47 7.76
N GLY A 24 -2.48 3.92 8.98
CA GLY A 24 -2.99 4.67 10.13
C GLY A 24 -2.11 5.85 10.51
N GLU A 25 -0.80 5.71 10.37
CA GLU A 25 0.15 6.80 10.57
C GLU A 25 -0.05 7.91 9.53
N LEU A 26 -0.20 7.55 8.25
CA LEU A 26 -0.48 8.51 7.17
C LEU A 26 -1.79 9.28 7.40
N ILE A 27 -2.85 8.60 7.85
CA ILE A 27 -4.12 9.26 8.20
C ILE A 27 -3.92 10.29 9.30
N LYS A 28 -3.15 9.94 10.35
CA LYS A 28 -2.85 10.83 11.48
C LYS A 28 -2.03 12.05 11.07
N LEU A 29 -1.22 11.93 10.04
CA LEU A 29 -0.44 13.02 9.43
C LEU A 29 -1.28 13.91 8.49
N GLY A 30 -2.54 13.55 8.25
CA GLY A 30 -3.45 14.32 7.39
C GLY A 30 -3.34 14.00 5.91
N PHE A 31 -2.62 12.93 5.52
CA PHE A 31 -2.62 12.49 4.13
C PHE A 31 -3.98 11.91 3.75
N ASN A 32 -4.35 12.09 2.48
CA ASN A 32 -5.60 11.57 1.94
C ASN A 32 -5.48 10.06 1.70
N VAL A 33 -5.83 9.27 2.71
CA VAL A 33 -5.85 7.81 2.66
C VAL A 33 -7.30 7.34 2.63
N PRO A 34 -7.68 6.39 1.73
CA PRO A 34 -9.04 5.90 1.69
C PRO A 34 -9.44 5.22 3.01
N LYS A 35 -10.67 5.49 3.44
CA LYS A 35 -11.25 4.91 4.66
C LYS A 35 -11.22 3.39 4.61
N GLY A 36 -11.00 2.76 5.75
CA GLY A 36 -10.98 1.31 5.85
C GLY A 36 -10.85 0.84 7.28
N PHE A 37 -10.73 -0.46 7.41
CA PHE A 37 -10.46 -1.14 8.68
C PHE A 37 -9.51 -2.30 8.45
N VAL A 38 -8.99 -2.85 9.55
CA VAL A 38 -8.13 -4.02 9.57
C VAL A 38 -8.75 -5.11 10.46
N CYS A 39 -8.62 -6.34 9.99
CA CYS A 39 -9.07 -7.59 10.59
C CYS A 39 -7.85 -8.40 11.07
N THR A 40 -7.67 -8.58 12.38
CA THR A 40 -6.46 -9.20 12.98
C THR A 40 -6.58 -10.70 13.25
N SER A 41 -7.73 -11.30 12.98
CA SER A 41 -8.06 -12.71 13.26
C SER A 41 -9.19 -13.18 12.32
N LYS A 42 -9.62 -14.44 12.37
CA LYS A 42 -10.86 -14.84 11.69
C LYS A 42 -12.06 -14.27 12.48
N GLU A 43 -12.38 -12.99 12.30
CA GLU A 43 -13.51 -12.36 13.00
C GLU A 43 -14.87 -12.93 12.54
N ASN A 44 -15.89 -12.69 13.37
CA ASN A 44 -17.26 -12.95 12.98
C ASN A 44 -17.65 -12.06 11.77
N ARG A 45 -18.29 -12.69 10.78
CA ARG A 45 -18.79 -12.05 9.55
C ARG A 45 -19.68 -10.84 9.85
N ASP A 46 -20.47 -10.90 10.93
CA ASP A 46 -21.38 -9.81 11.30
C ASP A 46 -20.62 -8.53 11.66
N ASP A 47 -19.51 -8.65 12.40
CA ASP A 47 -18.69 -7.49 12.80
C ASP A 47 -18.03 -6.82 11.58
N ILE A 48 -17.56 -7.64 10.63
CA ILE A 48 -16.98 -7.17 9.36
C ILE A 48 -18.03 -6.38 8.57
N TYR A 49 -19.24 -6.93 8.42
CA TYR A 49 -20.32 -6.23 7.71
C TYR A 49 -20.79 -4.97 8.44
N ASN A 50 -20.86 -5.01 9.77
CA ASN A 50 -21.21 -3.85 10.58
C ASN A 50 -20.20 -2.71 10.38
N MET A 51 -18.89 -3.01 10.40
CA MET A 51 -17.85 -2.01 10.16
C MET A 51 -17.89 -1.50 8.71
N TYR A 52 -18.03 -2.39 7.73
CA TYR A 52 -18.17 -2.05 6.32
C TYR A 52 -19.33 -1.07 6.06
N ASN A 53 -20.51 -1.38 6.62
CA ASN A 53 -21.71 -0.55 6.46
C ASN A 53 -21.54 0.80 7.18
N LYS A 54 -20.96 0.79 8.40
CA LYS A 54 -20.69 2.00 9.20
C LYS A 54 -19.78 2.97 8.46
N LEU A 55 -18.76 2.47 7.77
CA LEU A 55 -17.81 3.28 7.00
C LEU A 55 -18.29 3.63 5.58
N LYS A 56 -19.40 3.04 5.12
CA LYS A 56 -20.00 3.27 3.79
C LYS A 56 -18.97 3.08 2.67
N LEU A 57 -18.30 1.92 2.67
CA LEU A 57 -17.12 1.70 1.81
C LEU A 57 -17.47 1.51 0.33
N GLY A 58 -18.64 0.95 -0.01
CA GLY A 58 -18.93 0.58 -1.40
C GLY A 58 -18.05 -0.60 -1.83
N ASN A 59 -17.45 -0.57 -3.02
CA ASN A 59 -16.45 -1.57 -3.38
C ASN A 59 -15.15 -1.32 -2.61
N VAL A 60 -14.42 -2.40 -2.32
CA VAL A 60 -13.22 -2.37 -1.48
C VAL A 60 -12.01 -3.03 -2.14
N ALA A 61 -10.83 -2.59 -1.74
CA ALA A 61 -9.59 -3.33 -1.87
C ALA A 61 -9.37 -4.15 -0.59
N VAL A 62 -9.07 -5.44 -0.74
CA VAL A 62 -8.74 -6.36 0.35
C VAL A 62 -7.26 -6.75 0.21
N ARG A 63 -6.45 -6.44 1.22
CA ARG A 63 -4.98 -6.62 1.19
C ARG A 63 -4.50 -7.32 2.45
N SER A 64 -3.56 -8.25 2.35
CA SER A 64 -2.88 -8.73 3.56
C SER A 64 -1.97 -7.64 4.15
N SER A 65 -1.71 -7.78 5.44
CA SER A 65 -0.83 -6.95 6.25
C SER A 65 -0.16 -7.83 7.30
N ALA A 66 1.01 -8.38 6.98
CA ALA A 66 1.83 -9.14 7.92
C ALA A 66 2.82 -8.25 8.68
N ILE A 67 3.35 -8.76 9.80
CA ILE A 67 4.43 -8.10 10.57
C ILE A 67 5.74 -8.07 9.74
N CYS A 68 6.02 -9.15 9.01
CA CYS A 68 7.26 -9.32 8.25
C CYS A 68 7.26 -8.67 6.86
N GLU A 69 6.14 -8.09 6.42
CA GLU A 69 6.02 -7.48 5.08
C GLU A 69 6.95 -6.28 4.88
N ASP A 70 7.25 -5.54 5.96
CA ASP A 70 8.08 -4.33 5.95
C ASP A 70 9.48 -4.57 6.60
N GLY A 71 9.89 -5.82 6.77
CA GLY A 71 11.13 -6.18 7.45
C GLY A 71 12.39 -5.77 6.67
N THR A 72 13.39 -5.25 7.38
CA THR A 72 14.67 -4.74 6.82
C THR A 72 15.55 -5.80 6.14
N GLN A 73 15.23 -7.09 6.28
CA GLN A 73 16.11 -8.17 5.81
C GLN A 73 15.52 -9.08 4.73
N ASN A 74 14.32 -8.82 4.21
CA ASN A 74 13.77 -9.40 2.97
C ASN A 74 12.36 -8.82 2.80
N SER A 75 12.19 -7.73 2.04
CA SER A 75 10.84 -7.30 1.63
C SER A 75 10.31 -8.29 0.62
N TYR A 76 9.36 -9.13 1.03
CA TYR A 76 8.68 -10.07 0.13
C TYR A 76 7.62 -9.33 -0.70
N ALA A 77 8.09 -8.40 -1.54
CA ALA A 77 7.27 -7.70 -2.52
C ALA A 77 6.56 -8.71 -3.44
N GLY A 78 5.24 -8.55 -3.64
CA GLY A 78 4.49 -9.34 -4.61
C GLY A 78 4.08 -10.76 -4.19
N GLN A 79 4.40 -11.21 -2.97
CA GLN A 79 3.97 -12.54 -2.47
C GLN A 79 2.62 -12.53 -1.75
N PHE A 80 2.05 -11.34 -1.56
CA PHE A 80 0.89 -11.12 -0.73
C PHE A 80 -0.32 -10.77 -1.59
N GLU A 81 -1.39 -11.55 -1.44
CA GLU A 81 -2.60 -11.40 -2.27
C GLU A 81 -3.29 -10.06 -2.01
N THR A 82 -3.50 -9.31 -3.09
CA THR A 82 -4.32 -8.10 -3.12
C THR A 82 -5.49 -8.35 -4.05
N PHE A 83 -6.70 -8.11 -3.54
CA PHE A 83 -7.94 -8.23 -4.28
C PHE A 83 -8.57 -6.85 -4.43
N LEU A 84 -8.73 -6.38 -5.66
CA LEU A 84 -9.28 -5.07 -5.95
C LEU A 84 -10.75 -5.18 -6.39
N ASN A 85 -11.48 -4.07 -6.28
CA ASN A 85 -12.85 -3.94 -6.77
C ASN A 85 -13.83 -4.99 -6.20
N ILE A 86 -13.64 -5.39 -4.94
CA ILE A 86 -14.46 -6.40 -4.27
C ILE A 86 -15.78 -5.78 -3.82
N ASN A 87 -16.90 -6.37 -4.27
CA ASN A 87 -18.23 -6.00 -3.79
C ASN A 87 -18.50 -6.59 -2.40
N LYS A 88 -19.63 -6.21 -1.80
CA LYS A 88 -20.01 -6.61 -0.44
C LYS A 88 -20.08 -8.13 -0.28
N GLU A 89 -20.62 -8.84 -1.27
CA GLU A 89 -20.87 -10.27 -1.25
C GLU A 89 -19.56 -11.08 -1.25
N GLU A 90 -18.49 -10.51 -1.81
CA GLU A 90 -17.19 -11.16 -1.97
C GLU A 90 -16.20 -10.85 -0.83
N ILE A 91 -16.49 -9.86 0.04
CA ILE A 91 -15.57 -9.40 1.10
C ILE A 91 -15.05 -10.56 1.96
N ILE A 92 -15.96 -11.37 2.51
CA ILE A 92 -15.60 -12.46 3.42
C ILE A 92 -14.71 -13.48 2.72
N LYS A 93 -15.03 -13.83 1.47
CA LYS A 93 -14.25 -14.78 0.68
C LYS A 93 -12.85 -14.24 0.38
N SER A 94 -12.73 -12.96 0.07
CA SER A 94 -11.43 -12.32 -0.19
C SER A 94 -10.58 -12.23 1.09
N ILE A 95 -11.21 -11.95 2.24
CA ILE A 95 -10.53 -11.98 3.55
C ILE A 95 -10.03 -13.38 3.88
N GLU A 96 -10.87 -14.41 3.71
CA GLU A 96 -10.50 -15.81 3.92
C GLU A 96 -9.32 -16.22 3.03
N LYS A 97 -9.30 -15.79 1.76
CA LYS A 97 -8.16 -16.01 0.85
C LYS A 97 -6.87 -15.35 1.33
N CYS A 98 -6.91 -14.08 1.76
CA CYS A 98 -5.72 -13.42 2.33
C CYS A 98 -5.20 -14.14 3.59
N TYR A 99 -6.07 -14.76 4.40
CA TYR A 99 -5.62 -15.58 5.53
C TYR A 99 -4.99 -16.91 5.09
N ASP A 100 -5.49 -17.51 4.02
CA ASP A 100 -5.00 -18.81 3.54
C ASP A 100 -3.73 -18.67 2.67
N SER A 101 -3.53 -17.55 1.96
CA SER A 101 -2.31 -17.27 1.19
C SER A 101 -1.05 -17.27 2.08
N ASN A 102 -1.22 -16.91 3.36
CA ASN A 102 -0.17 -16.93 4.38
C ASN A 102 0.25 -18.36 4.81
N LYS A 103 -0.46 -19.40 4.41
CA LYS A 103 -0.11 -20.81 4.71
C LYS A 103 0.73 -21.48 3.62
N SER A 104 1.05 -20.75 2.56
CA SER A 104 1.90 -21.26 1.47
C SER A 104 3.28 -21.67 2.00
N GLU A 105 3.90 -22.69 1.39
CA GLU A 105 5.16 -23.30 1.86
C GLU A 105 6.32 -22.30 2.02
N ASN A 106 6.26 -21.16 1.33
CA ASN A 106 7.26 -20.09 1.39
C ASN A 106 7.36 -19.42 2.76
N ILE A 107 6.28 -19.35 3.54
CA ILE A 107 6.28 -18.73 4.88
C ILE A 107 6.75 -19.72 5.96
N LYS A 108 6.52 -21.03 5.76
CA LYS A 108 7.02 -22.08 6.67
C LYS A 108 8.54 -22.19 6.68
N GLY A 109 9.19 -22.01 5.52
CA GLY A 109 10.66 -21.95 5.43
C GLY A 109 11.23 -20.77 6.23
N TYR A 110 10.58 -19.61 6.16
CA TYR A 110 10.97 -18.39 6.87
C TYR A 110 10.84 -18.49 8.41
N ILE A 111 9.72 -19.05 8.90
CA ILE A 111 9.49 -19.29 10.33
C ILE A 111 10.61 -20.15 10.92
N ASN A 112 11.02 -21.19 10.19
CA ASN A 112 12.08 -22.10 10.60
C ASN A 112 13.48 -21.48 10.54
N GLU A 113 13.81 -20.68 9.53
CA GLU A 113 15.14 -20.06 9.40
C GLU A 113 15.42 -18.96 10.46
N LYS A 114 14.40 -18.21 10.88
CA LYS A 114 14.56 -17.07 11.80
C LYS A 114 14.18 -17.35 13.25
N ASN A 115 13.87 -18.59 13.63
CA ASN A 115 13.37 -18.95 14.97
C ASN A 115 12.18 -18.07 15.41
N ILE A 116 11.36 -17.65 14.46
CA ILE A 116 10.17 -16.84 14.74
C ILE A 116 9.15 -17.80 15.35
N VAL A 117 8.67 -17.49 16.55
CA VAL A 117 7.68 -18.33 17.23
C VAL A 117 6.41 -18.32 16.39
N ASN A 118 5.76 -19.48 16.20
CA ASN A 118 4.59 -19.66 15.32
C ASN A 118 3.43 -18.64 15.55
N GLU A 119 3.43 -17.94 16.69
CA GLU A 119 2.49 -16.87 17.03
C GLU A 119 2.73 -15.52 16.32
N ASP A 120 3.94 -15.29 15.76
CA ASP A 120 4.34 -14.07 15.06
C ASP A 120 3.98 -14.08 13.56
N ALA A 121 3.46 -15.20 13.05
CA ALA A 121 2.98 -15.34 11.67
C ALA A 121 1.53 -14.82 11.49
N LYS A 122 1.09 -13.91 12.37
CA LYS A 122 -0.24 -13.29 12.27
C LYS A 122 -0.28 -12.37 11.06
N VAL A 123 -1.07 -12.77 10.07
CA VAL A 123 -1.50 -11.88 8.99
C VAL A 123 -2.78 -11.21 9.43
N SER A 124 -2.79 -9.89 9.31
CA SER A 124 -4.02 -9.11 9.34
C SER A 124 -4.49 -8.81 7.93
N VAL A 125 -5.76 -8.47 7.76
CA VAL A 125 -6.34 -8.15 6.45
C VAL A 125 -6.93 -6.75 6.48
N ILE A 126 -6.45 -5.90 5.59
CA ILE A 126 -6.98 -4.55 5.37
C ILE A 126 -8.17 -4.65 4.44
N VAL A 127 -9.28 -4.01 4.81
CA VAL A 127 -10.44 -3.77 3.97
C VAL A 127 -10.58 -2.27 3.79
N GLN A 128 -10.22 -1.77 2.61
CA GLN A 128 -10.13 -0.35 2.32
C GLN A 128 -11.06 0.04 1.18
N LYS A 129 -11.69 1.21 1.27
CA LYS A 129 -12.51 1.78 0.20
C LYS A 129 -11.73 1.82 -1.12
N MET A 130 -12.34 1.33 -2.19
CA MET A 130 -11.74 1.37 -3.53
C MET A 130 -11.73 2.82 -4.06
N ILE A 131 -10.58 3.24 -4.58
CA ILE A 131 -10.46 4.49 -5.35
C ILE A 131 -10.39 4.11 -6.83
N TYR A 132 -11.40 4.56 -7.58
CA TYR A 132 -11.41 4.50 -9.04
C TYR A 132 -10.76 5.78 -9.56
N GLY A 133 -9.43 5.81 -9.53
CA GLY A 133 -8.66 6.93 -10.06
C GLY A 133 -8.66 6.96 -11.58
N ASP A 134 -8.53 8.17 -12.11
CA ASP A 134 -8.31 8.44 -13.53
C ASP A 134 -6.89 8.03 -13.93
N ILE A 135 -5.95 8.20 -13.00
CA ILE A 135 -4.54 7.81 -13.12
C ILE A 135 -4.15 7.14 -11.80
N SER A 136 -3.40 6.04 -11.88
CA SER A 136 -2.82 5.40 -10.69
C SER A 136 -1.38 5.01 -10.95
N GLY A 137 -0.62 4.85 -9.89
CA GLY A 137 0.81 4.68 -10.02
C GLY A 137 1.53 4.21 -8.78
N VAL A 138 2.82 4.01 -8.96
CA VAL A 138 3.81 3.86 -7.90
C VAL A 138 4.77 5.04 -7.94
N MET A 139 5.30 5.41 -6.77
CA MET A 139 6.33 6.42 -6.63
C MET A 139 7.43 5.91 -5.71
N PHE A 140 8.67 6.02 -6.17
CA PHE A 140 9.85 5.76 -5.36
C PHE A 140 10.52 7.09 -5.03
N THR A 141 10.79 7.34 -3.76
CA THR A 141 11.45 8.60 -3.32
C THR A 141 12.99 8.53 -3.42
N LYS A 142 13.51 7.42 -3.94
CA LYS A 142 14.91 7.17 -4.30
C LYS A 142 14.93 6.10 -5.39
N ASN A 143 15.92 6.09 -6.28
CA ASN A 143 16.00 5.04 -7.29
C ASN A 143 16.19 3.66 -6.60
N PRO A 144 15.25 2.71 -6.74
CA PRO A 144 15.31 1.43 -6.03
C PRO A 144 16.38 0.46 -6.58
N VAL A 145 16.97 0.78 -7.75
CA VAL A 145 18.01 -0.03 -8.42
C VAL A 145 19.40 0.58 -8.21
N SER A 146 19.59 1.86 -8.53
CA SER A 146 20.91 2.49 -8.46
C SER A 146 21.19 3.14 -7.10
N GLY A 147 20.16 3.47 -6.32
CA GLY A 147 20.30 4.25 -5.10
C GLY A 147 20.52 5.75 -5.31
N ASP A 148 20.35 6.26 -6.54
CA ASP A 148 20.45 7.68 -6.82
C ASP A 148 19.33 8.48 -6.12
N ASP A 149 19.65 9.70 -5.67
CA ASP A 149 18.69 10.63 -5.06
C ASP A 149 17.81 11.30 -6.11
N ILE A 150 16.97 10.49 -6.74
CA ILE A 150 15.93 10.87 -7.68
C ILE A 150 14.58 10.31 -7.22
N ILE A 151 13.50 11.03 -7.53
CA ILE A 151 12.14 10.52 -7.41
C ILE A 151 11.75 9.90 -8.76
N ILE A 152 11.18 8.70 -8.72
CA ILE A 152 10.65 8.02 -9.89
C ILE A 152 9.14 7.87 -9.70
N ILE A 153 8.35 8.34 -10.66
CA ILE A 153 6.90 8.19 -10.68
C ILE A 153 6.53 7.36 -11.90
N GLU A 154 5.84 6.25 -11.69
CA GLU A 154 5.29 5.40 -12.76
C GLU A 154 3.77 5.44 -12.72
N SER A 155 3.15 5.72 -13.87
CA SER A 155 1.72 6.00 -13.99
C SER A 155 1.04 5.20 -15.10
N VAL A 156 -0.20 4.78 -14.87
CA VAL A 156 -1.11 4.19 -15.87
C VAL A 156 -2.51 4.80 -15.78
N LEU A 157 -3.28 4.63 -16.86
CA LEU A 157 -4.67 5.09 -16.93
C LEU A 157 -5.56 4.12 -16.16
N GLY A 158 -6.45 4.66 -15.33
CA GLY A 158 -7.38 3.88 -14.53
C GLY A 158 -6.71 3.23 -13.32
N LEU A 159 -7.07 1.98 -13.05
CA LEU A 159 -6.64 1.25 -11.85
C LEU A 159 -5.16 0.80 -11.95
N GLY A 160 -4.43 0.93 -10.85
CA GLY A 160 -3.01 0.54 -10.75
C GLY A 160 -2.74 -0.96 -10.89
N GLU A 161 -3.77 -1.81 -10.94
CA GLU A 161 -3.62 -3.27 -11.12
C GLU A 161 -2.83 -3.64 -12.38
N LYS A 162 -3.04 -2.87 -13.45
CA LYS A 162 -2.38 -3.07 -14.75
C LYS A 162 -0.86 -2.85 -14.70
N LEU A 163 -0.37 -2.04 -13.76
CA LEU A 163 1.06 -1.88 -13.51
C LEU A 163 1.64 -3.15 -12.90
N VAL A 164 1.00 -3.65 -11.85
CA VAL A 164 1.49 -4.80 -11.08
C VAL A 164 1.47 -6.08 -11.91
N GLN A 165 0.49 -6.22 -12.81
CA GLN A 165 0.36 -7.37 -13.70
C GLN A 165 1.23 -7.26 -14.98
N GLY A 166 1.92 -6.13 -15.19
CA GLY A 166 2.75 -5.91 -16.39
C GLY A 166 1.96 -5.79 -17.70
N GLU A 167 0.65 -5.53 -17.61
CA GLU A 167 -0.27 -5.48 -18.75
C GLU A 167 -0.28 -4.10 -19.44
N ALA A 168 0.34 -3.09 -18.83
CA ALA A 168 0.43 -1.74 -19.37
C ALA A 168 1.88 -1.24 -19.34
N THR A 169 2.29 -0.56 -20.41
CA THR A 169 3.53 0.22 -20.41
C THR A 169 3.30 1.50 -19.62
N PRO A 170 3.96 1.69 -18.47
CA PRO A 170 3.81 2.90 -17.67
C PRO A 170 4.40 4.12 -18.38
N THR A 171 3.84 5.29 -18.06
CA THR A 171 4.61 6.54 -18.18
C THR A 171 5.53 6.64 -16.97
N GLN A 172 6.82 6.83 -17.21
CA GLN A 172 7.83 6.98 -16.17
C GLN A 172 8.39 8.40 -16.19
N ILE A 173 8.37 9.05 -15.02
CA ILE A 173 8.88 10.40 -14.81
C ILE A 173 10.01 10.33 -13.80
N THR A 174 11.16 10.89 -14.15
CA THR A 174 12.32 11.00 -13.26
C THR A 174 12.51 12.45 -12.85
N ILE A 175 12.70 12.67 -11.56
CA ILE A 175 12.74 14.01 -10.97
C ILE A 175 13.95 14.08 -10.04
N ASN A 176 14.72 15.15 -10.17
CA ASN A 176 15.79 15.44 -9.24
C ASN A 176 15.23 15.70 -7.84
N LYS A 177 15.64 14.92 -6.84
CA LYS A 177 15.04 14.97 -5.49
C LYS A 177 15.25 16.30 -4.78
N HIS A 178 16.37 16.98 -5.05
CA HIS A 178 16.74 18.22 -4.36
C HIS A 178 16.14 19.47 -5.02
N THR A 179 16.08 19.48 -6.35
CA THR A 179 15.60 20.65 -7.12
C THR A 179 14.14 20.54 -7.54
N LEU A 180 13.55 19.34 -7.47
CA LEU A 180 12.22 19.01 -8.01
C LEU A 180 12.07 19.31 -9.51
N ILE A 181 13.18 19.37 -10.24
CA ILE A 181 13.20 19.50 -11.70
C ILE A 181 12.95 18.13 -12.32
N ILE A 182 12.03 18.08 -13.29
CA ILE A 182 11.78 16.89 -14.09
C ILE A 182 12.98 16.70 -15.03
N GLU A 183 13.69 15.58 -14.89
CA GLU A 183 14.85 15.23 -15.70
C GLU A 183 14.44 14.45 -16.95
N ASN A 184 13.46 13.54 -16.82
CA ASN A 184 12.94 12.73 -17.92
C ASN A 184 11.43 12.49 -17.76
N ASN A 185 10.73 12.38 -18.88
CA ASN A 185 9.33 11.97 -18.96
C ASN A 185 9.17 11.05 -20.18
N ILE A 186 9.08 9.75 -19.93
CA ILE A 186 9.07 8.70 -20.95
C ILE A 186 7.70 8.05 -20.95
N GLY A 187 7.01 8.09 -22.08
CA GLY A 187 5.68 7.49 -22.26
C GLY A 187 4.62 8.53 -22.61
N LYS A 188 3.37 8.27 -22.23
CA LYS A 188 2.24 9.15 -22.51
C LYS A 188 2.15 10.24 -21.44
N GLU A 189 2.08 11.51 -21.82
CA GLU A 189 1.79 12.57 -20.86
C GLU A 189 0.38 12.41 -20.28
N MET A 190 0.31 12.28 -18.97
CA MET A 190 -0.92 11.93 -18.24
C MET A 190 -1.10 12.81 -16.99
N LEU A 191 -0.01 13.10 -16.27
CA LEU A 191 0.01 14.04 -15.17
C LEU A 191 0.46 15.41 -15.66
N SER A 192 -0.16 16.46 -15.12
CA SER A 192 0.31 17.83 -15.26
C SER A 192 1.53 18.11 -14.39
N ASP A 193 2.31 19.12 -14.74
CA ASP A 193 3.42 19.66 -13.93
C ASP A 193 3.04 19.90 -12.46
N ASN A 194 1.82 20.39 -12.22
CA ASN A 194 1.35 20.68 -10.88
C ASN A 194 1.07 19.41 -10.08
N GLU A 195 0.46 18.40 -10.71
CA GLU A 195 0.24 17.08 -10.08
C GLU A 195 1.57 16.38 -9.79
N ILE A 196 2.53 16.42 -10.73
CA ILE A 196 3.88 15.87 -10.55
C ILE A 196 4.57 16.51 -9.34
N ARG A 197 4.57 17.84 -9.25
CA ARG A 197 5.17 18.57 -8.12
C ARG A 197 4.46 18.27 -6.80
N THR A 198 3.13 18.19 -6.82
CA THR A 198 2.33 17.89 -5.62
C THR A 198 2.62 16.48 -5.11
N LEU A 199 2.59 15.49 -6.02
CA LEU A 199 2.91 14.10 -5.70
C LEU A 199 4.35 13.95 -5.17
N SER A 200 5.31 14.62 -5.80
CA SER A 200 6.71 14.63 -5.35
C SER A 200 6.87 15.17 -3.92
N ARG A 201 6.16 16.27 -3.60
CA ARG A 201 6.16 16.84 -2.24
C ARG A 201 5.54 15.90 -1.22
N ILE A 202 4.41 15.28 -1.55
CA ILE A 202 3.78 14.26 -0.70
C ILE A 202 4.78 13.12 -0.43
N GLY A 203 5.46 12.63 -1.46
CA GLY A 203 6.48 11.59 -1.32
C GLY A 203 7.61 11.97 -0.36
N LEU A 204 8.14 13.19 -0.50
CA LEU A 204 9.19 13.70 0.37
C LEU A 204 8.74 13.91 1.82
N ASP A 205 7.50 14.34 2.04
CA ASP A 205 6.93 14.50 3.38
C ASP A 205 6.74 13.13 4.06
N ILE A 206 6.26 12.13 3.31
CA ILE A 206 6.18 10.75 3.79
C ILE A 206 7.59 10.22 4.10
N GLU A 207 8.55 10.32 3.18
CA GLU A 207 9.94 9.90 3.43
C GLU A 207 10.52 10.54 4.69
N ARG A 208 10.36 11.85 4.86
CA ARG A 208 10.87 12.57 6.03
C ARG A 208 10.28 12.02 7.33
N PHE A 209 8.99 11.69 7.31
CA PHE A 209 8.32 11.12 8.46
C PHE A 209 8.85 9.71 8.78
N PHE A 210 8.94 8.83 7.78
CA PHE A 210 9.43 7.45 7.95
C PHE A 210 10.96 7.36 8.12
N LYS A 211 11.68 8.45 7.84
CA LYS A 211 13.15 8.57 7.90
C LYS A 211 13.87 7.53 7.03
N ALA A 212 13.22 7.10 5.96
CA ALA A 212 13.73 6.10 5.02
C ALA A 212 13.08 6.31 3.65
N PRO A 213 13.78 6.04 2.54
CA PRO A 213 13.20 6.05 1.21
C PRO A 213 11.95 5.17 1.12
N GLN A 214 10.93 5.66 0.42
CA GLN A 214 9.61 5.04 0.36
C GLN A 214 9.25 4.59 -1.05
N ASP A 215 8.57 3.45 -1.10
CA ASP A 215 7.78 2.94 -2.21
C ASP A 215 6.30 3.19 -1.88
N ILE A 216 5.64 4.03 -2.68
CA ILE A 216 4.32 4.60 -2.41
C ILE A 216 3.38 4.24 -3.56
N GLU A 217 2.29 3.55 -3.25
CA GLU A 217 1.16 3.36 -4.18
C GLU A 217 0.19 4.53 -4.05
N TRP A 218 -0.20 5.11 -5.18
CA TRP A 218 -1.07 6.29 -5.21
C TRP A 218 -2.10 6.21 -6.34
N SER A 219 -3.16 7.01 -6.19
CA SER A 219 -4.20 7.16 -7.21
C SER A 219 -4.71 8.59 -7.25
N LEU A 220 -4.81 9.16 -8.44
CA LEU A 220 -5.38 10.47 -8.71
C LEU A 220 -6.83 10.30 -9.15
N LYS A 221 -7.76 10.94 -8.44
CA LYS A 221 -9.17 10.92 -8.76
C LYS A 221 -9.75 12.32 -8.60
N ASP A 222 -10.38 12.85 -9.65
CA ASP A 222 -11.03 14.17 -9.61
C ASP A 222 -10.08 15.30 -9.14
N GLY A 223 -8.79 15.21 -9.50
CA GLY A 223 -7.73 16.17 -9.10
C GLY A 223 -7.14 15.94 -7.70
N GLU A 224 -7.65 14.97 -6.95
CA GLU A 224 -7.19 14.64 -5.60
C GLU A 224 -6.28 13.41 -5.61
N ILE A 225 -5.13 13.51 -4.93
CA ILE A 225 -4.18 12.40 -4.78
C ILE A 225 -4.52 11.61 -3.52
N TYR A 226 -4.74 10.32 -3.69
CA TYR A 226 -4.93 9.36 -2.61
C TYR A 226 -3.68 8.50 -2.44
N ILE A 227 -3.24 8.31 -1.20
CA ILE A 227 -2.18 7.36 -0.86
C ILE A 227 -2.82 6.03 -0.48
N LEU A 228 -2.48 4.99 -1.23
CA LEU A 228 -3.07 3.66 -1.11
C LEU A 228 -2.22 2.74 -0.23
N GLN A 229 -0.91 2.93 -0.25
CA GLN A 229 0.07 2.18 0.52
C GLN A 229 1.40 2.93 0.59
N THR A 230 2.19 2.69 1.64
CA THR A 230 3.60 3.10 1.70
C THR A 230 4.41 2.04 2.43
N ARG A 231 5.66 1.87 2.02
CA ARG A 231 6.65 1.00 2.66
C ARG A 231 8.07 1.47 2.38
N ASN A 232 9.02 0.99 3.18
CA ASN A 232 10.44 1.28 2.96
C ASN A 232 10.95 0.58 1.69
N ILE A 233 11.85 1.23 0.96
CA ILE A 233 12.66 0.58 -0.08
C ILE A 233 13.78 -0.20 0.63
N THR A 234 13.82 -1.52 0.47
CA THR A 234 14.80 -2.40 1.14
C THR A 234 15.88 -2.97 0.23
N THR A 235 15.91 -2.59 -1.05
CA THR A 235 16.94 -3.00 -2.02
C THR A 235 18.19 -2.14 -1.97
N LEU A 236 18.23 -1.15 -1.07
CA LEU A 236 19.27 -0.13 -0.93
C LEU A 236 20.32 -0.49 0.12
#